data_AF-A0A518BD72-F1
#
_entry.id   AF-A0A518BD72-F1
#
_cell.length_a   1.000
_cell.length_b   1.000
_cell.length_c   1.000
_cell.angle_alpha   90.00
_cell.angle_beta   90.00
_cell.angle_gamma   90.00
#
_symmetry.space_group_name_H-M   'P 1'
#
loop_
_entity.id
_entity.type
_entity.pdbx_description
1 polymer ?
#
loop_
_entity_poly.entity_id
_entity_poly.type
_entity_poly.pdbx_seq_one_letter_code
_entity_poly.pdbx_strand_id
1 'polypeptide(L)'
;MSTFHKSLSLALLVGALSAVGSAQAAGVAWRDDMTSALNESRQSGKPVLMTFTASWCHYCHRMFDETFSNDRVARHINGCFVPLKVDVDANPSVARAIGVRSFPTTMVLTADQVVLRKLSGYQDVPRFLKGIDGLCPKQRPLAAKTTPLVAARAEERPEFGGVCLVSMLEEQQLRRGDERFMVREAGMTYHFASQAKADRFRADPKRYLPVAGGACVMSTGGMKGDVRHAAVYIDRLWLFSGESSRERFLAAPYRFVPEDVKREWYEAQRRSR
;
A
#
# COMPACT_ATOMS: atom_id res chain seq x y z
N MET A 1 -21.85 -62.29 51.07
CA MET A 1 -20.41 -62.61 51.16
C MET A 1 -19.77 -62.03 49.89
N SER A 2 -19.38 -60.75 49.88
CA SER A 2 -18.03 -60.26 50.17
C SER A 2 -16.93 -61.07 49.48
N THR A 3 -16.34 -60.49 48.43
CA THR A 3 -14.89 -60.57 48.19
C THR A 3 -14.45 -59.35 47.37
N PHE A 4 -13.81 -58.41 48.06
CA PHE A 4 -12.86 -57.43 47.52
C PHE A 4 -11.73 -58.14 46.78
N HIS A 5 -11.29 -57.60 45.64
CA HIS A 5 -9.89 -57.63 45.23
C HIS A 5 -9.47 -56.26 44.69
N LYS A 6 -8.55 -55.64 45.44
CA LYS A 6 -7.76 -54.46 45.07
C LYS A 6 -6.71 -54.90 44.04
N SER A 7 -6.45 -54.09 43.03
CA SER A 7 -5.21 -53.96 42.23
C SER A 7 -5.52 -53.09 41.02
N LEU A 8 -4.67 -52.25 40.45
CA LEU A 8 -3.38 -51.67 40.79
C LEU A 8 -3.22 -50.55 39.74
N SER A 9 -2.77 -49.38 40.15
CA SER A 9 -2.63 -48.19 39.31
C SER A 9 -1.77 -48.42 38.06
N LEU A 10 -2.21 -47.91 36.91
CA LEU A 10 -1.32 -47.58 35.78
C LEU A 10 -1.75 -46.23 35.20
N ALA A 11 -1.16 -45.17 35.74
CA ALA A 11 -1.28 -43.82 35.18
C ALA A 11 -0.42 -43.74 33.92
N LEU A 12 -1.05 -43.76 32.74
CA LEU A 12 -0.39 -43.48 31.47
C LEU A 12 -0.13 -41.96 31.37
N LEU A 13 1.09 -41.54 31.70
CA LEU A 13 1.60 -40.21 31.38
C LEU A 13 1.81 -40.11 29.87
N VAL A 14 0.78 -39.64 29.15
CA VAL A 14 0.93 -39.22 27.76
C VAL A 14 1.67 -37.89 27.75
N GLY A 15 2.98 -37.95 27.55
CA GLY A 15 3.83 -36.78 27.34
C GLY A 15 3.41 -36.06 26.07
N ALA A 16 2.89 -34.83 26.21
CA ALA A 16 2.65 -33.94 25.10
C ALA A 16 4.00 -33.50 24.49
N LEU A 17 4.38 -34.13 23.39
CA LEU A 17 5.49 -33.70 22.55
C LEU A 17 5.04 -32.43 21.81
N SER A 18 5.28 -31.26 22.39
CA SER A 18 5.10 -29.99 21.70
C SER A 18 6.14 -29.90 20.59
N ALA A 19 5.74 -30.26 19.36
CA ALA A 19 6.53 -30.01 18.17
C ALA A 19 6.63 -28.49 17.96
N VAL A 20 7.75 -27.91 18.39
CA VAL A 20 8.12 -26.53 18.04
C VAL A 20 8.50 -26.55 16.56
N GLY A 21 7.51 -26.33 15.69
CA GLY A 21 7.74 -26.12 14.26
C GLY A 21 8.62 -24.89 14.07
N SER A 22 9.88 -25.13 13.73
CA SER A 22 10.80 -24.08 13.33
C SER A 22 10.39 -23.60 11.94
N ALA A 23 9.74 -22.44 11.86
CA ALA A 23 9.46 -21.77 10.60
C ALA A 23 10.81 -21.32 9.99
N GLN A 24 11.38 -22.16 9.13
CA GLN A 24 12.51 -21.79 8.29
C GLN A 24 11.97 -20.77 7.26
N ALA A 25 12.25 -19.49 7.46
CA ALA A 25 11.89 -18.47 6.47
C ALA A 25 12.76 -18.69 5.22
N ALA A 26 12.16 -19.17 4.13
CA ALA A 26 12.84 -19.49 2.86
C ALA A 26 13.22 -18.23 2.04
N GLY A 27 13.76 -17.20 2.70
CA GLY A 27 14.15 -15.93 2.11
C GLY A 27 13.39 -14.72 2.66
N VAL A 28 13.68 -13.55 2.08
CA VAL A 28 13.03 -12.29 2.45
C VAL A 28 11.60 -12.24 1.90
N ALA A 29 10.64 -11.86 2.75
CA ALA A 29 9.22 -11.79 2.43
C ALA A 29 8.85 -10.49 1.68
N TRP A 30 9.43 -10.28 0.50
CA TRP A 30 9.29 -9.05 -0.28
C TRP A 30 7.84 -8.68 -0.58
N ARG A 31 7.52 -7.39 -0.43
CA ARG A 31 6.39 -6.74 -1.09
C ARG A 31 6.83 -6.12 -2.40
N ASP A 32 5.88 -5.86 -3.27
CA ASP A 32 6.03 -5.17 -4.55
C ASP A 32 5.18 -3.88 -4.63
N ASP A 33 4.16 -3.75 -3.78
CA ASP A 33 3.34 -2.54 -3.66
C ASP A 33 3.83 -1.58 -2.56
N MET A 34 4.14 -0.36 -2.97
CA MET A 34 4.61 0.72 -2.10
C MET A 34 3.56 1.12 -1.05
N THR A 35 2.30 1.25 -1.45
CA THR A 35 1.24 1.74 -0.58
C THR A 35 0.95 0.75 0.55
N SER A 36 0.85 -0.53 0.22
CA SER A 36 0.69 -1.63 1.17
C SER A 36 1.87 -1.71 2.13
N ALA A 37 3.11 -1.63 1.63
CA ALA A 37 4.30 -1.65 2.48
C ALA A 37 4.35 -0.46 3.47
N LEU A 38 3.98 0.75 3.03
CA LEU A 38 3.91 1.92 3.91
C LEU A 38 2.78 1.79 4.95
N ASN A 39 1.63 1.23 4.56
CA ASN A 39 0.53 0.97 5.51
C ASN A 39 0.91 -0.08 6.54
N GLU A 40 1.56 -1.17 6.13
CA GLU A 40 2.07 -2.19 7.04
C GLU A 40 3.15 -1.62 7.98
N SER A 41 4.01 -0.74 7.48
CA SER A 41 5.00 -0.04 8.30
C SER A 41 4.32 0.81 9.39
N ARG A 42 3.23 1.52 9.06
CA ARG A 42 2.43 2.27 10.05
C ARG A 42 1.82 1.36 11.11
N GLN A 43 1.28 0.22 10.71
CA GLN A 43 0.58 -0.71 11.61
C GLN A 43 1.55 -1.49 12.51
N SER A 44 2.67 -1.93 11.96
CA SER A 44 3.65 -2.77 12.66
C SER A 44 4.68 -1.95 13.45
N GLY A 45 4.82 -0.66 13.18
CA GLY A 45 5.88 0.19 13.72
C GLY A 45 7.28 -0.15 13.19
N LYS A 46 7.38 -1.06 12.20
CA LYS A 46 8.65 -1.42 11.56
C LYS A 46 8.96 -0.44 10.43
N PRO A 47 10.21 0.01 10.27
CA PRO A 47 10.60 0.79 9.10
C PRO A 47 10.52 -0.04 7.82
N VAL A 48 10.34 0.63 6.68
CA VAL A 48 10.39 0.00 5.36
C VAL A 48 11.85 -0.16 4.93
N LEU A 49 12.23 -1.37 4.53
CA LEU A 49 13.49 -1.65 3.85
C LEU A 49 13.19 -1.81 2.36
N MET A 50 13.44 -0.76 1.60
CA MET A 50 13.12 -0.65 0.19
C MET A 50 14.37 -0.90 -0.65
N THR A 51 14.34 -1.88 -1.55
CA THR A 51 15.44 -2.16 -2.47
C THR A 51 15.03 -1.90 -3.91
N PHE A 52 15.80 -1.06 -4.61
CA PHE A 52 15.63 -0.77 -6.02
C PHE A 52 16.45 -1.77 -6.85
N THR A 53 15.80 -2.39 -7.82
CA THR A 53 16.36 -3.44 -8.68
C THR A 53 15.93 -3.26 -10.14
N ALA A 54 16.58 -4.00 -11.04
CA ALA A 54 16.19 -4.13 -12.44
C ALA A 54 16.59 -5.51 -12.97
N SER A 55 15.84 -6.03 -13.94
CA SER A 55 16.11 -7.33 -14.55
C SER A 55 17.46 -7.40 -15.30
N TRP A 56 17.95 -6.27 -15.80
CA TRP A 56 19.24 -6.15 -16.49
C TRP A 56 20.43 -5.88 -15.55
N CYS A 57 20.18 -5.70 -14.25
CA CYS A 57 21.21 -5.33 -13.30
C CYS A 57 21.93 -6.57 -12.72
N HIS A 58 23.13 -6.86 -13.23
CA HIS A 58 23.96 -7.98 -12.76
C HIS A 58 24.20 -7.99 -11.23
N TYR A 59 24.60 -6.85 -10.67
CA TYR A 59 24.87 -6.73 -9.23
C TYR A 59 23.61 -6.82 -8.37
N CYS A 60 22.43 -6.59 -8.94
CA CYS A 60 21.17 -6.80 -8.26
C CYS A 60 20.92 -8.29 -8.09
N HIS A 61 20.98 -9.08 -9.18
CA HIS A 61 20.87 -10.54 -9.11
C HIS A 61 21.83 -11.14 -8.10
N ARG A 62 23.11 -10.73 -8.17
CA ARG A 62 24.12 -11.15 -7.20
C ARG A 62 23.75 -10.82 -5.75
N MET A 63 23.20 -9.64 -5.48
CA MET A 63 22.77 -9.26 -4.13
C MET A 63 21.55 -10.08 -3.65
N PHE A 64 20.63 -10.42 -4.55
CA PHE A 64 19.51 -11.32 -4.23
C PHE A 64 19.99 -12.75 -3.94
N ASP A 65 20.91 -13.27 -4.74
CA ASP A 65 21.39 -14.65 -4.67
C ASP A 65 22.38 -14.90 -3.53
N GLU A 66 23.20 -13.91 -3.16
CA GLU A 66 24.25 -14.07 -2.14
C GLU A 66 23.87 -13.43 -0.79
N THR A 67 23.21 -12.27 -0.81
CA THR A 67 22.97 -11.47 0.40
C THR A 67 21.56 -11.64 0.92
N PHE A 68 20.52 -11.45 0.09
CA PHE A 68 19.13 -11.56 0.55
C PHE A 68 18.65 -13.01 0.73
N SER A 69 19.26 -13.97 0.04
CA SER A 69 19.03 -15.40 0.24
C SER A 69 19.63 -15.93 1.55
N ASN A 70 20.56 -15.21 2.16
CA ASN A 70 21.23 -15.65 3.38
C ASN A 70 20.26 -15.68 4.57
N ASP A 71 20.10 -16.83 5.22
CA ASP A 71 19.19 -17.05 6.35
C ASP A 71 19.30 -16.03 7.50
N ARG A 72 20.52 -15.52 7.77
CA ARG A 72 20.72 -14.53 8.82
C ARG A 72 20.18 -13.17 8.40
N VAL A 73 20.43 -12.78 7.14
CA VAL A 73 19.90 -11.55 6.55
C VAL A 73 18.39 -11.63 6.43
N ALA A 74 17.85 -12.69 5.84
CA ALA A 74 16.42 -12.88 5.65
C ALA A 74 15.63 -12.82 6.96
N ARG A 75 16.09 -13.54 7.99
CA ARG A 75 15.46 -13.49 9.33
C ARG A 75 15.53 -12.11 9.95
N HIS A 76 16.68 -11.43 9.84
CA HIS A 76 16.82 -10.09 10.38
C HIS A 76 15.90 -9.09 9.66
N ILE A 77 15.83 -9.16 8.33
CA ILE A 77 14.94 -8.33 7.52
C ILE A 77 13.47 -8.57 7.90
N ASN A 78 13.01 -9.82 7.84
CA ASN A 78 11.61 -10.16 8.13
C ASN A 78 11.21 -9.84 9.59
N GLY A 79 12.17 -9.95 10.52
CA GLY A 79 11.97 -9.63 11.93
C GLY A 79 11.84 -8.12 12.19
N CYS A 80 12.68 -7.31 11.55
CA CYS A 80 12.88 -5.91 11.92
C CYS A 80 12.25 -4.89 10.95
N PHE A 81 11.96 -5.28 9.71
CA PHE A 81 11.57 -4.36 8.65
C PHE A 81 10.33 -4.85 7.90
N VAL A 82 9.71 -3.94 7.15
CA VAL A 82 8.79 -4.26 6.05
C VAL A 82 9.61 -4.26 4.76
N PRO A 83 9.99 -5.43 4.21
CA PRO A 83 10.80 -5.49 2.99
C PRO A 83 9.96 -5.16 1.75
N LEU A 84 10.44 -4.23 0.93
CA LEU A 84 9.81 -3.80 -0.32
C LEU A 84 10.84 -3.86 -1.45
N LYS A 85 10.47 -4.53 -2.54
CA LYS A 85 11.25 -4.61 -3.78
C LYS A 85 10.62 -3.70 -4.82
N VAL A 86 11.39 -2.77 -5.35
CA VAL A 86 10.95 -1.82 -6.39
C VAL A 86 11.72 -2.10 -7.66
N ASP A 87 11.03 -2.60 -8.68
CA ASP A 87 11.56 -2.67 -10.04
C ASP A 87 11.47 -1.28 -10.69
N VAL A 88 12.60 -0.74 -11.12
CA VAL A 88 12.68 0.60 -11.70
C VAL A 88 12.19 0.68 -13.14
N ASP A 89 12.19 -0.43 -13.88
CA ASP A 89 11.63 -0.48 -15.23
C ASP A 89 10.09 -0.38 -15.14
N ALA A 90 9.50 -1.01 -14.12
CA ALA A 90 8.08 -0.88 -13.82
C ALA A 90 7.72 0.45 -13.12
N ASN A 91 8.68 1.08 -12.41
CA ASN A 91 8.46 2.30 -11.61
C ASN A 91 9.49 3.42 -11.88
N PRO A 92 9.62 3.91 -13.13
CA PRO A 92 10.70 4.84 -13.51
C PRO A 92 10.59 6.22 -12.85
N SER A 93 9.37 6.66 -12.51
CA SER A 93 9.11 7.94 -11.81
C SER A 93 9.61 7.91 -10.36
N VAL A 94 9.47 6.78 -9.66
CA VAL A 94 9.87 6.61 -8.25
C VAL A 94 11.38 6.67 -8.12
N ALA A 95 12.11 5.96 -8.99
CA ALA A 95 13.57 5.95 -9.00
C ALA A 95 14.16 7.35 -9.23
N ARG A 96 13.54 8.13 -10.14
CA ARG A 96 13.94 9.51 -10.45
C ARG A 96 13.65 10.46 -9.28
N ALA A 97 12.46 10.40 -8.70
CA ALA A 97 12.06 11.26 -7.58
C ALA A 97 12.95 11.06 -6.34
N ILE A 98 13.39 9.82 -6.10
CA ILE A 98 14.23 9.44 -4.95
C ILE A 98 15.74 9.62 -5.22
N GLY A 99 16.11 9.99 -6.45
CA GLY A 99 17.52 10.25 -6.82
C GLY A 99 18.39 8.99 -6.73
N VAL A 100 17.86 7.84 -7.17
CA VAL A 100 18.66 6.61 -7.31
C VAL A 100 19.62 6.79 -8.48
N ARG A 101 20.93 6.69 -8.21
CA ARG A 101 22.00 6.92 -9.21
C ARG A 101 22.80 5.66 -9.54
N SER A 102 22.58 4.57 -8.82
CA SER A 102 23.27 3.29 -9.00
C SER A 102 22.41 2.14 -8.48
N PHE A 103 22.67 0.94 -8.97
CA PHE A 103 21.92 -0.27 -8.62
C PHE A 103 22.84 -1.39 -8.14
N PRO A 104 22.38 -2.25 -7.21
CA PRO A 104 21.17 -2.07 -6.40
C PRO A 104 21.31 -0.86 -5.48
N THR A 105 20.20 -0.26 -5.07
CA THR A 105 20.17 0.73 -3.97
C THR A 105 19.16 0.26 -2.94
N THR A 106 19.58 0.13 -1.69
CA THR A 106 18.67 -0.15 -0.58
C THR A 106 18.51 1.09 0.27
N MET A 107 17.28 1.45 0.61
CA MET A 107 16.94 2.53 1.53
C MET A 107 16.13 1.99 2.70
N VAL A 108 16.43 2.47 3.89
CA VAL A 108 15.57 2.26 5.07
C VAL A 108 14.88 3.59 5.35
N LEU A 109 13.55 3.57 5.45
CA LEU A 109 12.74 4.75 5.71
C LEU A 109 11.61 4.48 6.70
N THR A 110 11.15 5.54 7.36
CA THR A 110 9.95 5.50 8.20
C THR A 110 8.68 5.39 7.33
N ALA A 111 7.55 5.08 7.96
CA ALA A 111 6.24 5.13 7.31
C ALA A 111 5.90 6.50 6.71
N ASP A 112 6.46 7.58 7.25
CA ASP A 112 6.33 8.95 6.76
C ASP A 112 7.41 9.31 5.71
N GLN A 113 8.08 8.29 5.16
CA GLN A 113 9.04 8.40 4.07
C GLN A 113 10.30 9.21 4.42
N VAL A 114 10.63 9.33 5.71
CA VAL A 114 11.91 9.88 6.15
C VAL A 114 12.99 8.82 5.96
N VAL A 115 14.00 9.10 5.13
CA VAL A 115 15.11 8.19 4.87
C VAL A 115 16.06 8.15 6.08
N LEU A 116 16.15 6.98 6.70
CA LEU A 116 17.05 6.69 7.83
C LEU A 116 18.42 6.21 7.36
N ARG A 117 18.45 5.50 6.23
CA ARG A 117 19.68 4.93 5.66
C ARG A 117 19.57 4.77 4.15
N LYS A 118 20.70 4.93 3.47
CA LYS A 118 20.90 4.56 2.06
C LYS A 118 22.17 3.72 1.94
N LEU A 119 22.06 2.56 1.31
CA LEU A 119 23.15 1.67 0.92
C LEU A 119 23.15 1.62 -0.60
N SER A 120 24.27 1.98 -1.23
CA SER A 120 24.36 2.06 -2.69
C SER A 120 25.32 0.99 -3.22
N GLY A 121 24.94 0.34 -4.30
CA GLY A 121 25.66 -0.78 -4.89
C GLY A 121 25.51 -2.08 -4.10
N TYR A 122 26.09 -3.16 -4.64
CA TYR A 122 26.12 -4.47 -4.01
C TYR A 122 26.72 -4.41 -2.59
N GLN A 123 26.07 -5.09 -1.65
CA GLN A 123 26.54 -5.28 -0.29
C GLN A 123 26.65 -6.78 -0.01
N ASP A 124 27.82 -7.26 0.43
CA ASP A 124 27.95 -8.59 1.00
C ASP A 124 27.23 -8.71 2.36
N VAL A 125 27.06 -9.93 2.86
CA VAL A 125 26.30 -10.20 4.10
C VAL A 125 26.79 -9.37 5.30
N PRO A 126 28.10 -9.35 5.65
CA PRO A 126 28.56 -8.55 6.79
C PRO A 126 28.33 -7.05 6.61
N ARG A 127 28.61 -6.51 5.43
CA ARG A 127 28.44 -5.07 5.16
C ARG A 127 26.97 -4.68 5.18
N PHE A 128 26.10 -5.52 4.63
CA PHE A 128 24.66 -5.28 4.62
C PHE A 128 24.08 -5.24 6.03
N LEU A 129 24.37 -6.27 6.86
CA LEU A 129 23.91 -6.32 8.25
C LEU A 129 24.42 -5.13 9.06
N LYS A 130 25.70 -4.78 8.91
CA LYS A 130 26.27 -3.58 9.54
C LYS A 130 25.58 -2.30 9.06
N GLY A 131 25.22 -2.23 7.79
CA GLY A 131 24.58 -1.06 7.19
C GLY A 131 23.17 -0.78 7.73
N ILE A 132 22.47 -1.82 8.20
CA ILE A 132 21.13 -1.73 8.78
C ILE A 132 21.10 -1.92 10.30
N ASP A 133 22.26 -2.04 10.92
CA ASP A 133 22.38 -2.22 12.37
C ASP A 133 21.80 -1.00 13.12
N GLY A 134 21.18 -1.28 14.27
CA GLY A 134 20.52 -0.27 15.09
C GLY A 134 19.22 0.33 14.49
N LEU A 135 18.83 -0.06 13.27
CA LEU A 135 17.57 0.37 12.66
C LEU A 135 16.41 -0.59 12.94
N CYS A 136 16.70 -1.75 13.53
CA CYS A 136 15.66 -2.62 14.04
C CYS A 136 14.92 -1.93 15.20
N PRO A 137 13.58 -1.91 15.21
CA PRO A 137 12.83 -1.38 16.34
C PRO A 137 13.24 -2.11 17.62
N LYS A 138 13.83 -1.40 18.58
CA LYS A 138 14.00 -1.93 19.94
C LYS A 138 12.59 -2.13 20.49
N GLN A 139 12.23 -3.40 20.73
CA GLN A 139 10.89 -3.84 21.09
C GLN A 139 10.05 -2.79 21.84
N ARG A 140 8.85 -2.59 21.32
CA ARG A 140 7.69 -3.12 22.03
C ARG A 140 6.92 -4.03 21.06
N PRO A 141 6.70 -5.32 21.36
CA PRO A 141 5.66 -6.06 20.67
C PRO A 141 4.34 -5.47 21.14
N LEU A 142 3.59 -4.80 20.26
CA LEU A 142 2.15 -4.64 20.45
C LEU A 142 1.45 -5.76 19.66
N ALA A 143 1.53 -6.97 20.19
CA ALA A 143 0.31 -7.77 20.21
C ALA A 143 -0.66 -7.00 21.12
N ALA A 144 -1.81 -6.63 20.53
CA ALA A 144 -3.02 -6.12 21.14
C ALA A 144 -3.00 -5.95 22.67
N LYS A 145 -3.04 -4.70 23.14
CA LYS A 145 -3.73 -4.36 24.38
C LYS A 145 -4.97 -3.57 24.03
N THR A 146 -6.04 -4.30 23.80
CA THR A 146 -7.41 -3.80 23.88
C THR A 146 -7.74 -3.64 25.36
N THR A 147 -7.91 -2.41 25.83
CA THR A 147 -8.97 -2.02 26.77
C THR A 147 -9.15 -0.50 26.63
N PRO A 148 -10.38 -0.01 26.39
CA PRO A 148 -10.60 1.30 25.81
C PRO A 148 -10.57 2.38 26.88
N LEU A 149 -9.77 3.42 26.66
CA LEU A 149 -9.96 4.70 27.34
C LEU A 149 -10.49 5.67 26.30
N VAL A 150 -11.82 5.72 26.26
CA VAL A 150 -12.68 6.44 25.31
C VAL A 150 -12.73 5.78 23.94
N ALA A 151 -13.93 5.34 23.57
CA ALA A 151 -14.35 5.09 22.19
C ALA A 151 -14.30 6.39 21.38
N ALA A 152 -13.12 6.97 21.20
CA ALA A 152 -12.86 7.93 20.15
C ALA A 152 -12.77 7.12 18.86
N ARG A 153 -13.92 7.06 18.18
CA ARG A 153 -14.17 6.60 16.81
C ARG A 153 -12.90 6.27 16.04
N ALA A 154 -12.83 5.07 15.47
CA ALA A 154 -12.05 4.87 14.26
C ALA A 154 -12.36 6.06 13.34
N GLU A 155 -11.40 6.98 13.18
CA GLU A 155 -11.56 8.07 12.24
C GLU A 155 -11.72 7.40 10.88
N GLU A 156 -12.95 7.37 10.38
CA GLU A 156 -13.27 6.98 9.01
C GLU A 156 -12.47 7.92 8.12
N ARG A 157 -11.25 7.52 7.78
CA ARG A 157 -10.39 8.32 6.91
C ARG A 157 -11.16 8.54 5.62
N PRO A 158 -11.48 9.80 5.28
CA PRO A 158 -12.28 10.05 4.11
C PRO A 158 -11.51 9.57 2.87
N GLU A 159 -12.23 8.96 1.95
CA GLU A 159 -11.67 8.53 0.68
C GLU A 159 -11.03 9.70 -0.04
N PHE A 160 -10.04 9.37 -0.88
CA PHE A 160 -9.36 10.37 -1.70
C PHE A 160 -8.72 11.50 -0.88
N GLY A 161 -8.36 11.21 0.37
CA GLY A 161 -7.72 12.17 1.28
C GLY A 161 -8.63 13.31 1.73
N GLY A 162 -9.95 13.13 1.63
CA GLY A 162 -10.94 14.16 2.00
C GLY A 162 -11.03 15.31 1.01
N VAL A 163 -10.58 15.12 -0.23
CA VAL A 163 -10.77 16.11 -1.31
C VAL A 163 -12.21 16.08 -1.80
N CYS A 164 -12.78 17.27 -2.05
CA CYS A 164 -14.14 17.40 -2.55
C CYS A 164 -14.22 17.03 -4.05
N LEU A 165 -14.71 15.84 -4.34
CA LEU A 165 -14.84 15.32 -5.71
C LEU A 165 -15.74 16.19 -6.61
N VAL A 166 -16.76 16.84 -6.04
CA VAL A 166 -17.64 17.76 -6.78
C VAL A 166 -16.87 18.99 -7.26
N SER A 167 -16.05 19.61 -6.40
CA SER A 167 -15.18 20.72 -6.81
C SER A 167 -14.15 20.28 -7.85
N MET A 168 -13.64 19.06 -7.74
CA MET A 168 -12.70 18.53 -8.74
C MET A 168 -13.38 18.35 -10.10
N LEU A 169 -14.59 17.78 -10.14
CA LEU A 169 -15.26 17.51 -11.41
C LEU A 169 -15.76 18.80 -12.07
N GLU A 170 -16.46 19.64 -11.32
CA GLU A 170 -17.20 20.78 -11.88
C GLU A 170 -16.33 22.04 -12.03
N GLU A 171 -15.39 22.24 -11.11
CA GLU A 171 -14.58 23.46 -11.04
C GLU A 171 -13.11 23.20 -11.38
N GLN A 172 -12.71 21.93 -11.50
CA GLN A 172 -11.30 21.51 -11.67
C GLN A 172 -10.38 22.04 -10.57
N GLN A 173 -10.92 22.17 -9.35
CA GLN A 173 -10.18 22.68 -8.20
C GLN A 173 -10.02 21.61 -7.13
N LEU A 174 -8.77 21.42 -6.70
CA LEU A 174 -8.43 20.55 -5.58
C LEU A 174 -8.73 21.26 -4.26
N ARG A 175 -10.00 21.23 -3.84
CA ARG A 175 -10.44 21.79 -2.56
C ARG A 175 -10.60 20.69 -1.52
N ARG A 176 -10.10 20.92 -0.30
CA ARG A 176 -10.44 20.06 0.83
C ARG A 176 -11.92 20.15 1.15
N GLY A 177 -12.51 19.00 1.46
CA GLY A 177 -13.82 18.90 2.07
C GLY A 177 -13.74 19.09 3.58
N ASP A 178 -14.89 19.43 4.16
CA ASP A 178 -15.09 19.60 5.59
C ASP A 178 -15.87 18.39 6.12
N GLU A 179 -15.51 17.90 7.31
CA GLU A 179 -16.18 16.76 7.95
C GLU A 179 -17.66 17.03 8.25
N ARG A 180 -18.05 18.29 8.41
CA ARG A 180 -19.47 18.69 8.57
C ARG A 180 -20.29 18.41 7.32
N PHE A 181 -19.66 18.37 6.16
CA PHE A 181 -20.28 18.09 4.88
C PHE A 181 -19.79 16.74 4.37
N MET A 182 -20.13 15.67 5.09
CA MET A 182 -19.78 14.30 4.72
C MET A 182 -20.95 13.53 4.10
N VAL A 183 -20.62 12.58 3.23
CA VAL A 183 -21.54 11.58 2.67
C VAL A 183 -20.91 10.20 2.79
N ARG A 184 -21.71 9.20 3.16
CA ARG A 184 -21.32 7.79 3.08
C ARG A 184 -21.94 7.16 1.86
N GLU A 185 -21.12 6.55 1.01
CA GLU A 185 -21.54 5.86 -0.21
C GLU A 185 -20.77 4.54 -0.30
N ALA A 186 -21.49 3.42 -0.51
CA ALA A 186 -20.92 2.07 -0.54
C ALA A 186 -19.98 1.72 0.65
N GLY A 187 -20.27 2.25 1.84
CA GLY A 187 -19.46 2.03 3.04
C GLY A 187 -18.20 2.91 3.14
N MET A 188 -17.99 3.81 2.17
CA MET A 188 -16.86 4.74 2.14
C MET A 188 -17.34 6.16 2.50
N THR A 189 -16.49 6.92 3.19
CA THR A 189 -16.80 8.30 3.62
C THR A 189 -16.14 9.32 2.70
N TYR A 190 -16.91 10.31 2.24
CA TYR A 190 -16.47 11.39 1.36
C TYR A 190 -16.75 12.74 2.00
N HIS A 191 -15.82 13.69 1.88
CA HIS A 191 -15.98 15.05 2.41
C HIS A 191 -16.16 16.07 1.28
N PHE A 192 -16.97 17.09 1.52
CA PHE A 192 -17.31 18.11 0.54
C PHE A 192 -17.02 19.52 1.04
N ALA A 193 -16.72 20.44 0.12
CA ALA A 193 -16.37 21.81 0.48
C ALA A 193 -17.56 22.65 0.95
N SER A 194 -18.79 22.16 0.75
CA SER A 194 -20.03 22.78 1.22
C SER A 194 -21.17 21.76 1.26
N GLN A 195 -22.24 22.08 1.99
CA GLN A 195 -23.47 21.29 2.01
C GLN A 195 -24.05 21.09 0.59
N ALA A 196 -24.12 22.17 -0.20
CA ALA A 196 -24.64 22.10 -1.57
C ALA A 196 -23.86 21.11 -2.45
N LYS A 197 -22.54 21.00 -2.27
CA LYS A 197 -21.71 20.01 -2.97
C LYS A 197 -21.97 18.59 -2.46
N ALA A 198 -22.15 18.41 -1.15
CA ALA A 198 -22.56 17.12 -0.60
C ALA A 198 -23.92 16.67 -1.16
N ASP A 199 -24.88 17.59 -1.30
CA ASP A 199 -26.19 17.30 -1.86
C ASP A 199 -26.12 16.91 -3.35
N ARG A 200 -25.28 17.60 -4.14
CA ARG A 200 -25.00 17.20 -5.54
C ARG A 200 -24.44 15.78 -5.61
N PHE A 201 -23.47 15.46 -4.77
CA PHE A 201 -22.91 14.10 -4.71
C PHE A 201 -23.97 13.06 -4.34
N ARG A 202 -24.81 13.32 -3.33
CA ARG A 202 -25.90 12.41 -2.93
C ARG A 202 -26.92 12.17 -4.06
N ALA A 203 -27.18 13.17 -4.88
CA ALA A 203 -28.14 13.07 -5.97
C ALA A 203 -27.66 12.14 -7.10
N ASP A 204 -26.35 12.10 -7.38
CA ASP A 204 -25.76 11.23 -8.40
C ASP A 204 -24.30 10.86 -8.05
N PRO A 205 -24.07 9.91 -7.13
CA PRO A 205 -22.72 9.55 -6.71
C PRO A 205 -21.87 9.02 -7.87
N LYS A 206 -22.47 8.26 -8.79
CA LYS A 206 -21.78 7.62 -9.92
C LYS A 206 -21.10 8.64 -10.83
N ARG A 207 -21.69 9.83 -11.00
CA ARG A 207 -21.10 10.93 -11.77
C ARG A 207 -19.80 11.45 -11.17
N TYR A 208 -19.77 11.61 -9.85
CA TYR A 208 -18.64 12.24 -9.15
C TYR A 208 -17.57 11.24 -8.70
N LEU A 209 -17.92 9.97 -8.57
CA LEU A 209 -16.96 8.91 -8.25
C LEU A 209 -15.96 8.72 -9.41
N PRO A 210 -14.65 8.57 -9.11
CA PRO A 210 -13.66 8.35 -10.16
C PRO A 210 -13.92 7.07 -10.95
N VAL A 211 -13.61 7.11 -12.25
CA VAL A 211 -13.63 5.94 -13.12
C VAL A 211 -12.72 4.86 -12.54
N ALA A 212 -13.10 3.59 -12.73
CA ALA A 212 -12.38 2.43 -12.22
C ALA A 212 -12.13 2.50 -10.68
N GLY A 213 -13.02 3.13 -9.93
CA GLY A 213 -12.87 3.30 -8.47
C GLY A 213 -11.65 4.12 -8.07
N GLY A 214 -11.07 4.89 -8.99
CA GLY A 214 -9.85 5.68 -8.77
C GLY A 214 -8.55 4.93 -9.11
N ALA A 215 -8.62 3.75 -9.73
CA ALA A 215 -7.43 3.11 -10.29
C ALA A 215 -6.91 3.87 -11.53
N CYS A 216 -5.59 3.88 -11.70
CA CYS A 216 -4.92 4.47 -12.84
C CYS A 216 -5.10 3.58 -14.08
N VAL A 217 -5.94 4.04 -15.02
CA VAL A 217 -6.22 3.33 -16.28
C VAL A 217 -5.00 3.22 -17.21
N MET A 218 -3.95 4.00 -16.94
CA MET A 218 -2.69 3.97 -17.68
C MET A 218 -1.67 2.98 -17.12
N SER A 219 -2.02 2.28 -16.04
CA SER A 219 -1.16 1.28 -15.40
C SER A 219 -1.65 -0.13 -15.68
N THR A 220 -0.73 -1.02 -16.06
CA THR A 220 -0.99 -2.46 -16.05
C THR A 220 -0.91 -2.94 -14.61
N GLY A 221 -1.96 -3.59 -14.09
CA GLY A 221 -1.99 -4.14 -12.73
C GLY A 221 -2.76 -3.33 -11.68
N GLY A 222 -3.50 -2.28 -12.05
CA GLY A 222 -4.47 -1.65 -11.14
C GLY A 222 -3.86 -0.74 -10.07
N MET A 223 -2.75 -0.07 -10.37
CA MET A 223 -2.13 0.90 -9.47
C MET A 223 -3.15 1.99 -9.08
N LYS A 224 -3.28 2.29 -7.78
CA LYS A 224 -4.21 3.35 -7.31
C LYS A 224 -3.76 4.70 -7.87
N GLY A 225 -4.69 5.46 -8.42
CA GLY A 225 -4.44 6.83 -8.86
C GLY A 225 -4.44 7.81 -7.68
N ASP A 226 -3.75 8.93 -7.87
CA ASP A 226 -3.67 10.02 -6.90
C ASP A 226 -4.56 11.19 -7.34
N VAL A 227 -5.33 11.73 -6.41
CA VAL A 227 -6.19 12.91 -6.62
C VAL A 227 -5.43 14.13 -7.10
N ARG A 228 -4.13 14.24 -6.74
CA ARG A 228 -3.25 15.34 -7.16
C ARG A 228 -2.91 15.28 -8.64
N HIS A 229 -3.02 14.10 -9.25
CA HIS A 229 -2.79 13.89 -10.66
C HIS A 229 -4.09 13.58 -11.38
N ALA A 230 -5.24 14.12 -10.93
CA ALA A 230 -6.52 13.86 -11.58
C ALA A 230 -6.68 14.64 -12.90
N ALA A 231 -7.58 14.16 -13.75
CA ALA A 231 -8.12 14.93 -14.87
C ALA A 231 -9.63 14.72 -15.02
N VAL A 232 -10.29 15.72 -15.59
CA VAL A 232 -11.70 15.63 -16.00
C VAL A 232 -11.73 15.41 -17.51
N TYR A 233 -12.40 14.34 -17.93
CA TYR A 233 -12.63 14.04 -19.35
C TYR A 233 -14.00 13.38 -19.49
N ILE A 234 -14.76 13.78 -20.50
CA ILE A 234 -16.16 13.34 -20.76
C ILE A 234 -17.08 13.42 -19.54
N ASP A 235 -16.95 14.50 -18.75
CA ASP A 235 -17.70 14.72 -17.50
C ASP A 235 -17.49 13.61 -16.46
N ARG A 236 -16.31 12.99 -16.47
CA ARG A 236 -15.90 11.95 -15.52
C ARG A 236 -14.54 12.30 -14.92
N LEU A 237 -14.34 11.87 -13.67
CA LEU A 237 -13.10 12.06 -12.94
C LEU A 237 -12.16 10.86 -13.15
N TRP A 238 -10.93 11.12 -13.58
CA TRP A 238 -9.89 10.13 -13.84
C TRP A 238 -8.72 10.37 -12.92
N LEU A 239 -8.25 9.34 -12.23
CA LEU A 239 -7.07 9.43 -11.37
C LEU A 239 -5.89 8.74 -12.04
N PHE A 240 -4.72 9.33 -11.91
CA PHE A 240 -3.49 8.80 -12.50
C PHE A 240 -2.44 8.59 -11.41
N SER A 241 -1.59 7.59 -11.62
CA SER A 241 -0.49 7.27 -10.69
C SER A 241 0.63 8.33 -10.68
N GLY A 242 0.60 9.26 -11.64
CA GLY A 242 1.57 10.34 -11.76
C GLY A 242 1.30 11.21 -12.98
N GLU A 243 2.00 12.34 -13.03
CA GLU A 243 1.82 13.36 -14.08
C GLU A 243 2.03 12.81 -15.49
N SER A 244 3.07 12.02 -15.72
CA SER A 244 3.33 11.44 -17.05
C SER A 244 2.24 10.47 -17.51
N SER A 245 1.52 9.82 -16.59
CA SER A 245 0.37 8.98 -16.94
C SER A 245 -0.84 9.83 -17.33
N ARG A 246 -1.08 10.92 -16.58
CA ARG A 246 -2.11 11.92 -16.88
C ARG A 246 -1.88 12.57 -18.24
N GLU A 247 -0.67 13.03 -18.52
CA GLU A 247 -0.31 13.65 -19.80
C GLU A 247 -0.51 12.70 -20.99
N ARG A 248 -0.07 11.45 -20.86
CA ARG A 248 -0.28 10.43 -21.91
C ARG A 248 -1.76 10.14 -22.16
N PHE A 249 -2.57 10.08 -21.11
CA PHE A 249 -4.02 9.96 -21.25
C PHE A 249 -4.60 11.16 -22.01
N LEU A 250 -4.27 12.39 -21.58
CA LEU A 250 -4.79 13.61 -22.19
C LEU A 250 -4.34 13.81 -23.64
N ALA A 251 -3.19 13.27 -24.04
CA ALA A 251 -2.72 13.31 -25.43
C ALA A 251 -3.56 12.43 -26.38
N ALA A 252 -4.14 11.33 -25.89
CA ALA A 252 -4.95 10.43 -26.71
C ALA A 252 -6.06 9.72 -25.91
N PRO A 253 -7.00 10.45 -25.29
CA PRO A 253 -7.89 9.90 -24.26
C PRO A 253 -8.84 8.84 -24.81
N TYR A 254 -9.27 8.98 -26.07
CA TYR A 254 -10.14 8.02 -26.77
C TYR A 254 -9.57 6.60 -26.85
N ARG A 255 -8.23 6.43 -26.74
CA ARG A 255 -7.56 5.12 -26.74
C ARG A 255 -7.70 4.38 -25.41
N PHE A 256 -7.93 5.11 -24.32
CA PHE A 256 -7.86 4.60 -22.95
C PHE A 256 -9.21 4.59 -22.24
N VAL A 257 -10.19 5.32 -22.77
CA VAL A 257 -11.55 5.32 -22.22
C VAL A 257 -12.22 3.97 -22.52
N PRO A 258 -12.71 3.24 -21.50
CA PRO A 258 -13.49 2.02 -21.69
C PRO A 258 -14.78 2.24 -22.51
N GLU A 259 -15.17 1.26 -23.32
CA GLU A 259 -16.32 1.37 -24.24
C GLU A 259 -17.66 1.57 -23.53
N ASP A 260 -17.84 1.01 -22.34
CA ASP A 260 -19.00 1.24 -21.49
C ASP A 260 -19.10 2.71 -21.06
N VAL A 261 -17.99 3.32 -20.65
CA VAL A 261 -17.94 4.75 -20.30
C VAL A 261 -18.24 5.64 -21.51
N LYS A 262 -17.72 5.29 -22.70
CA LYS A 262 -18.04 6.00 -23.95
C LYS A 262 -19.53 5.93 -24.26
N ARG A 263 -20.12 4.73 -24.19
CA ARG A 263 -21.54 4.49 -24.47
C ARG A 263 -22.44 5.27 -23.53
N GLU A 264 -22.17 5.23 -22.23
CA GLU A 264 -22.91 6.01 -21.22
C GLU A 264 -22.92 7.50 -21.55
N TRP A 265 -21.76 8.05 -21.93
CA TRP A 265 -21.65 9.45 -22.29
C TRP A 265 -22.46 9.81 -23.55
N TYR A 266 -22.37 9.00 -24.61
CA TYR A 266 -23.17 9.21 -25.83
C TYR A 266 -24.67 9.15 -25.57
N GLU A 267 -25.13 8.22 -24.74
CA GLU A 267 -26.54 8.08 -24.37
C GLU A 267 -27.05 9.26 -23.53
N ALA A 268 -26.22 9.79 -22.62
CA ALA A 268 -26.54 10.98 -21.85
C ALA A 268 -26.73 12.21 -22.76
N GLN A 269 -25.82 12.41 -23.72
CA GLN A 269 -25.89 13.50 -24.71
C GLN A 269 -27.12 13.43 -25.62
N ARG A 270 -27.62 12.21 -25.91
CA ARG A 270 -28.85 12.02 -26.67
C ARG A 270 -30.12 12.34 -25.88
N ARG A 271 -30.11 12.13 -24.56
CA ARG A 271 -31.25 12.42 -23.68
C ARG A 271 -31.41 13.90 -23.34
N SER A 272 -30.35 14.69 -23.50
CA SER A 272 -30.34 16.14 -23.29
C SER A 272 -30.66 16.97 -24.54
N ARG A 273 -31.00 16.31 -25.66
CA ARG A 273 -31.47 16.93 -26.91
C ARG A 273 -32.96 16.65 -27.09
#